data_AF-A0A087LXX5-F1
#
_entry.id   AF-A0A087LXX5-F1
#
_cell.length_a   1.000
_cell.length_b   1.000
_cell.length_c   1.000
_cell.angle_alpha   90.00
_cell.angle_beta   90.00
_cell.angle_gamma   90.00
#
_symmetry.space_group_name_H-M   'P 1'
#
loop_
_entity.id
_entity.type
_entity.pdbx_description
1 polymer ?
#
loop_
_entity_poly.entity_id
_entity_poly.type
_entity_poly.pdbx_seq_one_letter_code
_entity_poly.pdbx_strand_id
1 'polypeptide(L)' 'MEQHSQVLTTEVEFDGNSYTATYFVEHGIIHANIDGRLVHAPLTQEEAQRTVQAMLTGHLLQTHRKSAQRDSWMDHA' A
#
# COMPACT_ATOMS: atom_id res chain seq x y z
N MET A 1 23.45 16.68 -10.50
CA MET A 1 22.93 15.52 -11.24
C MET A 1 21.56 15.24 -10.66
N GLU A 2 20.50 15.49 -11.42
CA GLU A 2 19.12 15.24 -10.98
C GLU A 2 18.89 13.73 -11.07
N GLN A 3 18.86 13.06 -9.92
CA GLN A 3 18.63 11.63 -9.85
C GLN A 3 17.13 11.43 -10.03
N HIS A 4 16.69 11.16 -11.26
CA HIS A 4 15.29 10.82 -11.52
C HIS A 4 14.98 9.50 -10.82
N SER A 5 14.31 9.58 -9.67
CA SER A 5 13.72 8.45 -8.96
C SER A 5 12.74 7.74 -9.91
N GLN A 6 13.04 6.50 -10.31
CA GLN A 6 12.18 5.72 -11.20
C GLN A 6 10.90 5.33 -10.44
N VAL A 7 9.75 5.72 -10.98
CA VAL A 7 8.45 5.28 -10.47
C VAL A 7 8.17 3.88 -10.99
N LEU A 8 7.90 2.96 -10.08
CA LEU A 8 7.56 1.57 -10.31
C LEU A 8 6.11 1.33 -9.89
N THR A 9 5.49 0.32 -10.48
CA THR A 9 4.13 -0.12 -10.14
C THR A 9 4.19 -1.55 -9.62
N THR A 10 3.40 -1.86 -8.61
CA THR A 10 3.19 -3.22 -8.12
C THR A 10 1.71 -3.51 -7.98
N GLU A 11 1.36 -4.79 -8.08
CA GLU A 11 0.01 -5.30 -7.96
C GLU A 11 -0.03 -6.39 -6.88
N VAL A 12 -1.17 -6.47 -6.17
CA VAL A 12 -1.53 -7.58 -5.30
C VAL A 12 -2.97 -7.99 -5.59
N GLU A 13 -3.25 -9.29 -5.52
CA GLU A 13 -4.61 -9.80 -5.52
C GLU A 13 -5.13 -9.88 -4.07
N PHE A 14 -6.32 -9.34 -3.82
CA PHE A 14 -6.96 -9.38 -2.52
C PHE A 14 -8.48 -9.51 -2.70
N ASP A 15 -9.09 -10.50 -2.04
CA ASP A 15 -10.54 -10.75 -2.13
C ASP A 15 -11.06 -10.87 -3.60
N GLY A 16 -10.28 -11.56 -4.44
CA GLY A 16 -10.61 -11.74 -5.87
C GLY A 16 -10.48 -10.50 -6.74
N ASN A 17 -9.97 -9.39 -6.20
CA ASN A 17 -9.76 -8.13 -6.92
C ASN A 17 -8.25 -7.79 -6.97
N SER A 18 -7.81 -7.24 -8.10
CA SER A 18 -6.44 -6.72 -8.25
C SER A 18 -6.35 -5.28 -7.77
N TYR A 19 -5.40 -5.02 -6.88
CA TYR A 19 -5.09 -3.68 -6.36
C TYR A 19 -3.68 -3.29 -6.76
N THR A 20 -3.52 -2.05 -7.19
CA THR A 20 -2.22 -1.52 -7.62
C THR A 20 -1.73 -0.42 -6.69
N ALA A 21 -0.41 -0.35 -6.54
CA ALA A 21 0.28 0.74 -5.88
C ALA A 21 1.47 1.18 -6.73
N THR A 22 1.79 2.47 -6.67
CA THR A 22 3.01 3.01 -7.30
C THR A 22 4.01 3.36 -6.23
N TYR A 23 5.30 3.22 -6.51
CA TYR A 23 6.35 3.55 -5.56
C TYR A 23 7.64 3.97 -6.24
N PHE A 24 8.49 4.69 -5.51
CA PHE A 24 9.87 4.94 -5.88
C PHE A 24 10.76 4.88 -4.63
N VAL A 25 12.07 4.70 -4.84
CA VAL A 25 13.05 4.67 -3.75
C VAL A 25 13.96 5.87 -3.89
N GLU A 26 14.04 6.67 -2.84
CA GLU A 26 14.88 7.86 -2.78
C GLU A 26 15.58 7.91 -1.41
N HIS A 27 16.90 8.13 -1.39
CA HIS A 27 17.68 8.20 -0.16
C HIS A 27 17.49 7.01 0.82
N GLY A 28 17.20 5.81 0.30
CA GLY A 28 16.93 4.63 1.13
C GLY A 28 15.55 4.62 1.79
N ILE A 29 14.64 5.49 1.34
CA ILE A 29 13.24 5.53 1.73
C ILE A 29 12.39 5.12 0.54
N ILE A 30 11.46 4.22 0.78
CA ILE A 30 10.41 3.82 -0.15
C ILE A 30 9.26 4.81 0.02
N HIS A 31 8.92 5.50 -1.06
CA HIS A 31 7.76 6.36 -1.16
C HIS A 31 6.70 5.61 -1.96
N ALA A 32 5.61 5.19 -1.33
CA ALA A 32 4.54 4.43 -1.96
C ALA A 32 3.23 5.22 -1.96
N ASN A 33 2.56 5.28 -3.11
CA ASN A 33 1.20 5.77 -3.24
C ASN A 33 0.24 4.57 -3.23
N ILE A 34 -0.54 4.48 -2.16
CA ILE A 34 -1.55 3.45 -1.92
C ILE A 34 -2.89 4.17 -1.74
N ASP A 35 -3.84 3.94 -2.65
CA ASP A 35 -5.18 4.56 -2.62
C ASP A 35 -5.13 6.11 -2.52
N GLY A 36 -4.21 6.74 -3.24
CA GLY A 36 -4.00 8.20 -3.20
C GLY A 36 -3.29 8.71 -1.94
N ARG A 37 -2.91 7.83 -1.01
CA ARG A 37 -2.13 8.18 0.18
C ARG A 37 -0.66 7.86 -0.02
N LEU A 38 0.18 8.87 0.21
CA LEU A 38 1.62 8.69 0.24
C LEU A 38 2.04 8.11 1.59
N VAL A 39 2.69 6.95 1.56
CA VAL A 39 3.19 6.23 2.72
C VAL A 39 4.69 6.01 2.56
N HIS A 40 5.43 6.17 3.65
CA HIS A 40 6.89 6.04 3.67
C HIS A 40 7.31 4.82 4.48
N ALA A 41 8.31 4.10 3.98
CA ALA A 41 8.95 3.03 4.71
C ALA A 41 10.46 3.05 4.44
N PRO A 42 11.32 2.69 5.42
CA PRO A 42 12.74 2.51 5.17
C PRO A 42 12.95 1.33 4.20
N LEU A 43 13.90 1.46 3.28
CA LEU A 43 14.38 0.33 2.50
C LEU A 43 15.09 -0.65 3.45
N THR A 44 14.57 -1.88 3.54
CA THR A 44 15.17 -2.94 4.34
C THR A 44 16.05 -3.83 3.46
N GLN A 45 16.56 -4.95 4.01
CA GLN A 45 17.23 -5.97 3.19
C GLN A 45 16.26 -6.67 2.22
N GLU A 46 14.94 -6.56 2.45
CA GLU A 46 13.94 -7.05 1.51
C GLU A 46 13.76 -6.09 0.34
N GLU A 47 13.41 -6.64 -0.83
CA GLU A 47 13.13 -5.86 -2.03
C GLU A 47 12.04 -4.82 -1.77
N ALA A 48 12.25 -3.58 -2.27
CA ALA A 48 11.30 -2.48 -2.11
C ALA A 48 9.89 -2.87 -2.56
N GLN A 49 9.79 -3.63 -3.67
CA GLN A 49 8.52 -4.15 -4.17
C GLN A 49 7.75 -4.97 -3.12
N ARG A 50 8.43 -5.91 -2.43
CA ARG A 50 7.78 -6.76 -1.42
C ARG A 50 7.27 -5.94 -0.24
N THR A 51 8.05 -4.93 0.17
CA THR A 51 7.64 -4.01 1.24
C THR A 51 6.37 -3.25 0.85
N VAL A 52 6.30 -2.74 -0.38
CA VAL A 52 5.12 -2.03 -0.88
C VAL A 52 3.91 -2.95 -1.01
N GLN A 53 4.09 -4.19 -1.47
CA GLN A 53 3.03 -5.19 -1.50
C GLN A 53 2.50 -5.50 -0.10
N ALA A 54 3.38 -5.67 0.89
CA ALA A 54 2.97 -5.87 2.28
C ALA A 54 2.20 -4.67 2.85
N MET A 55 2.64 -3.45 2.54
CA MET A 55 1.93 -2.22 2.93
C MET A 55 0.55 -2.13 2.27
N LEU A 56 0.44 -2.45 0.98
CA LEU A 56 -0.82 -2.46 0.24
C LEU A 56 -1.79 -3.49 0.83
N THR A 57 -1.35 -4.73 1.06
CA THR A 57 -2.15 -5.77 1.70
C THR A 57 -2.59 -5.38 3.11
N GLY A 58 -1.68 -4.80 3.91
CA GLY A 58 -2.00 -4.30 5.25
C GLY A 58 -3.06 -3.18 5.24
N HIS A 59 -2.99 -2.28 4.26
CA HIS A 59 -3.99 -1.24 4.05
C HIS A 59 -5.36 -1.84 3.72
N LEU A 60 -5.41 -2.78 2.78
CA LEU A 60 -6.65 -3.46 2.37
C LEU A 60 -7.29 -4.22 3.55
N LEU A 61 -6.49 -4.92 4.35
CA LEU A 61 -6.96 -5.59 5.56
C LEU A 61 -7.58 -4.62 6.57
N GLN A 62 -6.97 -3.45 6.79
CA GLN A 62 -7.54 -2.45 7.69
C GLN A 62 -8.83 -1.85 7.14
N THR A 63 -8.88 -1.54 5.85
CA THR A 63 -10.06 -0.97 5.20
C THR A 63 -11.22 -1.96 5.25
N HIS A 64 -10.98 -3.23 4.94
CA HIS A 64 -11.99 -4.29 5.01
C HIS A 64 -12.52 -4.54 6.44
N ARG A 65 -11.65 -4.45 7.46
CA ARG A 65 -12.09 -4.55 8.86
C ARG A 65 -12.96 -3.36 9.28
N LYS A 66 -12.62 -2.15 8.82
CA LYS A 66 -13.39 -0.94 9.14
C LYS A 66 -14.76 -0.91 8.46
N SER A 67 -14.87 -1.43 7.23
CA SER A 67 -16.17 -1.55 6.56
C SER A 67 -17.07 -2.56 7.29
N ALA A 68 -16.54 -3.74 7.62
CA ALA A 68 -17.30 -4.77 8.36
C ALA A 68 -17.80 -4.27 9.73
N GLN A 69 -17.01 -3.45 10.44
CA GLN A 69 -17.46 -2.85 11.70
C GLN A 69 -18.54 -1.79 11.50
N ARG A 70 -18.53 -1.01 10.41
CA ARG A 70 -19.58 -0.02 10.14
C ARG A 70 -20.93 -0.67 9.87
N ASP A 71 -20.97 -1.76 9.12
CA ASP A 71 -22.21 -2.52 8.86
C ASP A 71 -22.81 -3.05 10.16
N SER A 72 -21.99 -3.56 11.08
CA SER A 72 -22.46 -4.07 12.38
C SER A 72 -23.11 -3.02 13.29
N TRP A 73 -22.86 -1.72 13.07
CA TRP A 73 -23.44 -0.64 13.87
C TRP A 73 -24.76 -0.11 13.28
N MET A 74 -25.01 -0.31 11.98
CA MET A 74 -26.27 0.09 11.34
C MET A 74 -27.39 -0.94 11.54
N ASP A 75 -27.07 -2.21 11.80
CA ASP A 75 -28.08 -3.25 12.06
C ASP A 75 -28.68 -3.20 13.49
N HIS A 76 -28.13 -2.36 14.37
CA HIS A 76 -28.55 -2.20 15.76
C HIS A 76 -29.18 -0.83 16.09
N ALA A 77 -29.49 0.01 15.09
CA ALA A 77 -30.16 1.30 15.25
C ALA A 77 -31.61 1.27 14.75
#